data_AF-A0A3D9KXH8-F1
#
_entry.id   AF-A0A3D9KXH8-F1
#
_cell.length_a   1.000
_cell.length_b   1.000
_cell.length_c   1.000
_cell.angle_alpha   90.00
_cell.angle_beta   90.00
_cell.angle_gamma   90.00
#
_symmetry.space_group_name_H-M   'P 1'
#
loop_
_entity.id
_entity.type
_entity.pdbx_description
1 polymer ?
#
loop_
_entity_poly.entity_id
_entity_poly.type
_entity_poly.pdbx_seq_one_letter_code
_entity_poly.pdbx_strand_id
1 'polypeptide(L)'
;MKKYVLLTLLGALTLGACTENTAYRKVLQDPETYQTAMKQLTDVIVYDIFSPPVASRVYVYPNIAAYEVLAHAKKDTLLSLGGQLTDFITPPAPTEEIDPYLASLHAFLTVGKTLIFSEEKIDAFRENLYERLEDQGLSSSLKNRSLAYGELVAKHILDWADGDMYKQTRTYPKYTVRSETFAWKPTPPDYMEGIEPHWNKIRPMVLDSANQYPPVPPLELTMEEGSEFHNQLLEVYEFGSGKTEEHKAIAKFWDCNPYVSHHRGHAMFATKKITPGGHWMGIVAIASRKANSDFAETVEAFTRTSIALFDGFISCWDEKWRSIVVRPETLINQYMDEEWTPLLQTPPFPEYTSGHSVISRAAAVTLTYYYGDNFAFNDTTEMEYGLPERSFNSFLEASEEAAISRLYGGIHYMMAIENGVSQGEKVGEHVVANIRTRKNESLATK
;
A
#
# COMPACT_ATOMS: atom_id res chain seq x y z
N MET A 1 20.17 88.40 29.22
CA MET A 1 19.96 87.31 30.19
C MET A 1 18.92 86.34 29.62
N LYS A 2 19.24 85.04 29.70
CA LYS A 2 18.37 83.85 29.50
C LYS A 2 17.91 83.51 28.07
N LYS A 3 18.74 82.70 27.39
CA LYS A 3 18.33 81.79 26.32
C LYS A 3 17.71 80.52 26.96
N TYR A 4 16.49 80.18 26.60
CA TYR A 4 15.94 78.82 26.73
C TYR A 4 15.69 78.33 25.31
N VAL A 5 16.51 77.38 24.84
CA VAL A 5 16.24 76.61 23.62
C VAL A 5 15.78 75.24 24.10
N LEU A 6 14.50 74.98 23.84
CA LEU A 6 13.78 73.76 24.16
C LEU A 6 14.30 72.63 23.25
N LEU A 7 14.80 71.55 23.84
CA LEU A 7 15.00 70.27 23.15
C LEU A 7 13.61 69.68 22.86
N THR A 8 13.28 69.48 21.58
CA THR A 8 12.26 68.51 21.15
C THR A 8 12.96 67.35 20.46
N LEU A 9 13.15 66.27 21.22
CA LEU A 9 13.46 64.94 20.69
C LEU A 9 12.23 64.46 19.89
N LEU A 10 12.38 64.32 18.58
CA LEU A 10 11.41 63.62 17.75
C LEU A 10 11.72 62.12 17.87
N GLY A 11 11.03 61.42 18.77
CA GLY A 11 11.06 59.97 18.86
C GLY A 11 10.31 59.37 17.68
N ALA A 12 11.03 59.00 16.61
CA ALA A 12 10.49 58.17 15.55
C ALA A 12 10.33 56.74 16.09
N LEU A 13 9.14 56.42 16.60
CA LEU A 13 8.70 55.04 16.78
C LEU A 13 8.53 54.42 15.39
N THR A 14 9.54 53.70 14.92
CA THR A 14 9.39 52.75 13.83
C THR A 14 8.55 51.59 14.35
N LEU A 15 7.24 51.65 14.12
CA LEU A 15 6.39 50.47 14.12
C LEU A 15 6.86 49.59 12.94
N GLY A 16 7.86 48.75 13.19
CA GLY A 16 8.16 47.64 12.29
C GLY A 16 6.92 46.76 12.25
N ALA A 17 6.24 46.74 11.11
CA ALA A 17 5.21 45.75 10.85
C ALA A 17 5.90 44.38 10.89
N CYS A 18 5.82 43.69 12.03
CA CYS A 18 6.16 42.28 12.13
C CYS A 18 5.21 41.53 11.20
N THR A 19 5.65 41.25 9.98
CA THR A 19 4.96 40.29 9.12
C THR A 19 4.97 38.96 9.84
N GLU A 20 3.81 38.50 10.30
CA GLU A 20 3.64 37.19 10.92
C GLU A 20 4.22 36.12 9.97
N ASN A 21 5.19 35.34 10.45
CA ASN A 21 5.76 34.26 9.66
C ASN A 21 4.71 33.15 9.54
N THR A 22 4.12 32.99 8.35
CA THR A 22 3.14 31.93 8.09
C THR A 22 3.65 30.92 7.06
N ALA A 23 4.98 30.79 6.92
CA ALA A 23 5.59 29.90 5.92
C ALA A 23 5.22 28.43 6.13
N TYR A 24 4.95 28.01 7.38
CA TYR A 24 4.51 26.66 7.72
C TYR A 24 3.28 26.21 6.92
N ARG A 25 2.36 27.14 6.58
CA ARG A 25 1.14 26.83 5.83
C ARG A 25 1.45 26.28 4.45
N LYS A 26 2.48 26.82 3.78
CA LYS A 26 2.89 26.35 2.46
C LYS A 26 3.43 24.92 2.54
N VAL A 27 4.19 24.59 3.59
CA VAL A 27 4.71 23.23 3.80
C VAL A 27 3.56 22.27 4.09
N LEU A 28 2.64 22.62 4.99
CA LEU A 28 1.52 21.74 5.34
C LEU A 28 0.53 21.52 4.20
N GLN A 29 0.34 22.52 3.32
CA GLN A 29 -0.55 22.41 2.16
C GLN A 29 0.13 21.75 0.95
N ASP A 30 1.45 21.59 0.98
CA ASP A 30 2.20 20.89 -0.05
C ASP A 30 1.88 19.39 0.00
N PRO A 31 1.31 18.80 -1.07
CA PRO A 31 1.05 17.36 -1.13
C PRO A 31 2.31 16.52 -0.92
N GLU A 32 3.49 17.04 -1.26
CA GLU A 32 4.75 16.34 -1.08
C GLU A 32 5.07 16.08 0.40
N THR A 33 4.55 16.89 1.33
CA THR A 33 4.68 16.64 2.77
C THR A 33 3.97 15.35 3.18
N TYR A 34 2.77 15.08 2.63
CA TYR A 34 2.07 13.81 2.85
C TYR A 34 2.76 12.65 2.15
N GLN A 35 3.19 12.84 0.90
CA GLN A 35 3.88 11.81 0.14
C GLN A 35 5.21 11.40 0.79
N THR A 36 5.93 12.34 1.41
CA THR A 36 7.14 12.05 2.18
C THR A 36 6.82 11.25 3.44
N ALA A 37 5.72 11.56 4.15
CA ALA A 37 5.28 10.76 5.30
C ALA A 37 4.89 9.33 4.89
N MET A 38 4.21 9.17 3.75
CA MET A 38 3.90 7.86 3.17
C MET A 38 5.17 7.10 2.79
N LYS A 39 6.13 7.76 2.16
CA LYS A 39 7.44 7.17 1.82
C LYS A 39 8.17 6.72 3.08
N GLN A 40 8.18 7.53 4.13
CA GLN A 40 8.77 7.15 5.41
C GLN A 40 8.10 5.89 5.98
N LEU A 41 6.78 5.77 5.93
CA LEU A 41 6.07 4.56 6.36
C LEU A 41 6.48 3.33 5.51
N THR A 42 6.57 3.49 4.19
CA THR A 42 7.06 2.43 3.28
C THR A 42 8.48 2.00 3.63
N ASP A 43 9.38 2.94 3.91
CA ASP A 43 10.77 2.62 4.27
C ASP A 43 10.86 1.83 5.57
N VAL A 44 9.99 2.13 6.53
CA VAL A 44 9.89 1.36 7.77
C VAL A 44 9.28 -0.02 7.52
N ILE A 45 8.24 -0.13 6.67
CA ILE A 45 7.66 -1.43 6.27
C ILE A 45 8.72 -2.35 5.66
N VAL A 46 9.59 -1.81 4.79
CA VAL A 46 10.72 -2.55 4.19
C VAL A 46 11.76 -2.90 5.25
N TYR A 47 12.06 -1.98 6.17
CA TYR A 47 13.03 -2.21 7.24
C TYR A 47 12.58 -3.32 8.21
N ASP A 48 11.29 -3.33 8.56
CA ASP A 48 10.66 -4.27 9.49
C ASP A 48 10.29 -5.61 8.83
N ILE A 49 10.46 -5.74 7.52
CA ILE A 49 10.22 -6.98 6.74
C ILE A 49 8.77 -7.46 6.89
N PHE A 50 7.81 -6.54 6.75
CA PHE A 50 6.39 -6.91 6.77
C PHE A 50 6.02 -7.77 5.56
N SER A 51 5.15 -8.75 5.80
CA SER A 51 4.57 -9.55 4.73
C SER A 51 3.65 -8.70 3.84
N PRO A 52 3.49 -9.03 2.54
CA PRO A 52 2.59 -8.30 1.64
C PRO A 52 1.17 -8.04 2.21
N PRO A 53 0.43 -9.04 2.73
CA PRO A 53 -0.88 -8.79 3.31
C PRO A 53 -0.82 -7.89 4.54
N VAL A 54 0.14 -8.08 5.45
CA VAL A 54 0.26 -7.23 6.65
C VAL A 54 0.66 -5.80 6.28
N ALA A 55 1.55 -5.61 5.30
CA ALA A 55 1.92 -4.29 4.80
C ALA A 55 0.69 -3.51 4.29
N SER A 56 -0.25 -4.17 3.59
CA SER A 56 -1.50 -3.52 3.18
C SER A 56 -2.34 -3.01 4.37
N ARG A 57 -2.33 -3.74 5.50
CA ARG A 57 -2.95 -3.30 6.76
C ARG A 57 -2.28 -2.05 7.33
N VAL A 58 -0.95 -2.01 7.27
CA VAL A 58 -0.15 -0.88 7.77
C VAL A 58 -0.39 0.37 6.91
N TYR A 59 -0.72 0.23 5.62
CA TYR A 59 -1.09 1.37 4.77
C TYR A 59 -2.52 1.86 4.98
N VAL A 60 -3.50 0.98 5.09
CA VAL A 60 -4.92 1.36 4.99
C VAL A 60 -5.40 2.20 6.19
N TYR A 61 -5.08 1.80 7.42
CA TYR A 61 -5.58 2.49 8.61
C TYR A 61 -5.02 3.92 8.78
N PRO A 62 -3.71 4.19 8.59
CA PRO A 62 -3.19 5.55 8.63
C PRO A 62 -3.80 6.47 7.58
N ASN A 63 -4.02 5.98 6.37
CA ASN A 63 -4.65 6.76 5.30
C ASN A 63 -6.09 7.13 5.66
N ILE A 64 -6.89 6.19 6.18
CA ILE A 64 -8.25 6.48 6.66
C ILE A 64 -8.21 7.53 7.78
N ALA A 65 -7.26 7.44 8.72
CA ALA A 65 -7.12 8.42 9.80
C ALA A 65 -6.85 9.84 9.27
N ALA A 66 -5.92 9.98 8.31
CA ALA A 66 -5.65 11.25 7.65
C ALA A 66 -6.87 11.77 6.86
N TYR A 67 -7.56 10.87 6.15
CA TYR A 67 -8.71 11.21 5.34
C TYR A 67 -9.87 11.72 6.19
N GLU A 68 -10.19 11.07 7.32
CA GLU A 68 -11.30 11.49 8.18
C GLU A 68 -11.08 12.88 8.79
N VAL A 69 -9.84 13.23 9.14
CA VAL A 69 -9.51 14.61 9.56
C VAL A 69 -9.87 15.61 8.46
N LEU A 70 -9.51 15.31 7.22
CA LEU A 70 -9.80 16.17 6.07
C LEU A 70 -11.29 16.19 5.72
N ALA A 71 -12.00 15.06 5.85
CA ALA A 71 -13.43 14.96 5.60
C ALA A 71 -14.22 15.86 6.56
N HIS A 72 -13.80 15.95 7.82
CA HIS A 72 -14.36 16.92 8.77
C HIS A 72 -14.05 18.37 8.38
N ALA A 73 -12.78 18.67 8.07
CA ALA A 73 -12.34 20.02 7.75
C ALA A 73 -12.92 20.57 6.45
N LYS A 74 -13.14 19.69 5.47
CA LYS A 74 -13.67 19.99 4.12
C LYS A 74 -15.03 19.36 3.91
N LYS A 75 -15.90 19.39 4.93
CA LYS A 75 -17.25 18.79 4.91
C LYS A 75 -18.15 19.24 3.75
N ASP A 76 -17.86 20.37 3.11
CA ASP A 76 -18.63 20.87 1.97
C ASP A 76 -18.27 20.15 0.65
N THR A 77 -17.10 19.51 0.59
CA THR A 77 -16.61 18.80 -0.60
C THR A 77 -16.41 17.32 -0.35
N LEU A 78 -15.92 16.94 0.83
CA LEU A 78 -15.60 15.56 1.20
C LEU A 78 -16.69 14.92 2.07
N LEU A 79 -16.79 13.60 2.00
CA LEU A 79 -17.69 12.76 2.78
C LEU A 79 -16.88 11.84 3.70
N SER A 80 -17.28 11.72 4.96
CA SER A 80 -16.69 10.72 5.86
C SER A 80 -16.95 9.30 5.33
N LEU A 81 -16.00 8.40 5.56
CA LEU A 81 -16.11 6.97 5.30
C LEU A 81 -16.94 6.24 6.38
N GLY A 82 -17.35 6.94 7.45
CA GLY A 82 -18.22 6.39 8.48
C GLY A 82 -19.55 5.91 7.89
N GLY A 83 -19.92 4.67 8.21
CA GLY A 83 -21.09 3.99 7.64
C GLY A 83 -20.90 3.47 6.21
N GLN A 84 -19.74 3.70 5.59
CA GLN A 84 -19.36 3.10 4.29
C GLN A 84 -18.41 1.91 4.48
N LEU A 85 -17.52 1.96 5.47
CA LEU A 85 -16.62 0.86 5.82
C LEU A 85 -17.24 -0.04 6.90
N THR A 86 -16.92 -1.33 6.85
CA THR A 86 -17.42 -2.35 7.79
C THR A 86 -17.15 -1.95 9.24
N ASP A 87 -18.22 -1.85 10.04
CA ASP A 87 -18.21 -1.48 11.46
C ASP A 87 -17.55 -0.12 11.78
N PHE A 88 -17.33 0.74 10.78
CA PHE A 88 -16.69 2.04 10.99
C PHE A 88 -17.71 3.14 11.21
N ILE A 89 -17.51 3.95 12.25
CA ILE A 89 -18.30 5.14 12.54
C ILE A 89 -17.44 6.39 12.39
N THR A 90 -18.04 7.49 11.93
CA THR A 90 -17.35 8.77 11.77
C THR A 90 -16.72 9.23 13.09
N PRO A 91 -15.44 9.66 13.11
CA PRO A 91 -14.82 10.22 14.30
C PRO A 91 -15.52 11.48 14.82
N PRO A 92 -15.29 11.87 16.08
CA PRO A 92 -15.77 13.15 16.59
C PRO A 92 -15.15 14.34 15.85
N ALA A 93 -15.94 15.40 15.64
CA ALA A 93 -15.47 16.66 15.06
C ALA A 93 -14.56 17.44 16.05
N PRO A 94 -13.66 18.33 15.57
CA PRO A 94 -12.81 19.12 16.45
C PRO A 94 -13.66 20.12 17.25
N THR A 95 -13.31 20.31 18.53
CA THR A 95 -13.98 21.27 19.42
C THR A 95 -13.34 22.66 19.40
N GLU A 96 -12.15 22.78 18.81
CA GLU A 96 -11.36 24.01 18.74
C GLU A 96 -10.86 24.25 17.31
N GLU A 97 -10.40 25.47 17.02
CA GLU A 97 -9.78 25.79 15.73
C GLU A 97 -8.40 25.11 15.62
N ILE A 98 -8.22 24.32 14.56
CA ILE A 98 -7.04 23.52 14.27
C ILE A 98 -6.53 23.77 12.85
N ASP A 99 -5.27 23.43 12.59
CA ASP A 99 -4.75 23.28 11.24
C ASP A 99 -5.07 21.85 10.75
N PRO A 100 -5.94 21.68 9.74
CA PRO A 100 -6.43 20.36 9.34
C PRO A 100 -5.36 19.52 8.64
N TYR A 101 -4.36 20.15 8.00
CA TYR A 101 -3.29 19.44 7.32
C TYR A 101 -2.29 18.88 8.34
N LEU A 102 -1.96 19.67 9.37
CA LEU A 102 -1.15 19.18 10.49
C LEU A 102 -1.85 18.07 11.26
N ALA A 103 -3.14 18.24 11.57
CA ALA A 103 -3.92 17.22 12.28
C ALA A 103 -4.02 15.92 11.44
N SER A 104 -4.18 16.02 10.12
CA SER A 104 -4.23 14.88 9.19
C SER A 104 -2.90 14.13 9.14
N LEU A 105 -1.78 14.86 8.98
CA LEU A 105 -0.43 14.27 9.04
C LEU A 105 -0.14 13.62 10.39
N HIS A 106 -0.55 14.26 11.50
CA HIS A 106 -0.34 13.70 12.82
C HIS A 106 -1.15 12.42 13.01
N ALA A 107 -2.43 12.39 12.60
CA ALA A 107 -3.26 11.20 12.66
C ALA A 107 -2.65 10.04 11.86
N PHE A 108 -2.18 10.31 10.63
CA PHE A 108 -1.45 9.35 9.80
C PHE A 108 -0.22 8.79 10.52
N LEU A 109 0.67 9.66 10.99
CA LEU A 109 1.94 9.26 11.61
C LEU A 109 1.71 8.51 12.94
N THR A 110 0.73 8.92 13.74
CA THR A 110 0.39 8.24 15.00
C THR A 110 -0.15 6.83 14.74
N VAL A 111 -1.12 6.66 13.84
CA VAL A 111 -1.63 5.32 13.50
C VAL A 111 -0.55 4.47 12.84
N GLY A 112 0.22 5.05 11.90
CA GLY A 112 1.29 4.35 11.20
C GLY A 112 2.35 3.82 12.17
N LYS A 113 2.78 4.66 13.12
CA LYS A 113 3.70 4.28 14.21
C LYS A 113 3.18 3.09 15.00
N THR A 114 1.91 3.09 15.43
CA THR A 114 1.35 2.00 16.26
C THR A 114 1.28 0.64 15.53
N LEU A 115 1.36 0.63 14.19
CA LEU A 115 1.21 -0.58 13.38
C LEU A 115 2.54 -1.18 12.89
N ILE A 116 3.68 -0.56 13.23
CA ILE A 116 5.03 -1.01 12.85
C ILE A 116 5.84 -1.47 14.07
N PHE A 117 7.05 -2.00 13.88
CA PHE A 117 7.96 -2.35 14.97
C PHE A 117 8.99 -1.25 15.26
N SER A 118 9.58 -0.64 14.23
CA SER A 118 10.61 0.40 14.37
C SER A 118 10.00 1.80 14.58
N GLU A 119 9.21 1.93 15.64
CA GLU A 119 8.47 3.15 16.01
C GLU A 119 9.34 4.41 16.05
N GLU A 120 10.60 4.28 16.47
CA GLU A 120 11.54 5.39 16.62
C GLU A 120 11.85 6.10 15.29
N LYS A 121 11.70 5.40 14.16
CA LYS A 121 11.90 5.98 12.83
C LYS A 121 10.78 6.95 12.45
N ILE A 122 9.55 6.66 12.88
CA ILE A 122 8.42 7.56 12.68
C ILE A 122 8.49 8.73 13.66
N ASP A 123 8.90 8.48 14.91
CA ASP A 123 9.13 9.56 15.89
C ASP A 123 10.17 10.56 15.40
N ALA A 124 11.34 10.09 14.94
CA ALA A 124 12.40 10.97 14.44
C ALA A 124 11.95 11.80 13.23
N PHE A 125 11.23 11.21 12.28
CA PHE A 125 10.66 11.94 11.14
C PHE A 125 9.68 13.03 11.59
N ARG A 126 8.78 12.66 12.52
CA ARG A 126 7.74 13.52 13.06
C ARG A 126 8.31 14.70 13.83
N GLU A 127 9.30 14.47 14.69
CA GLU A 127 9.99 15.52 15.45
C GLU A 127 10.65 16.53 14.52
N ASN A 128 11.41 16.05 13.51
CA ASN A 128 12.05 16.93 12.55
C ASN A 128 11.05 17.79 11.76
N LEU A 129 9.92 17.19 11.33
CA LEU A 129 8.85 17.92 10.67
C LEU A 129 8.29 19.02 11.58
N TYR A 130 8.04 18.72 12.85
CA TYR A 130 7.44 19.68 13.78
C TYR A 130 8.38 20.82 14.14
N GLU A 131 9.67 20.54 14.37
CA GLU A 131 10.69 21.57 14.56
C GLU A 131 10.75 22.51 13.36
N ARG A 132 10.78 21.95 12.13
CA ARG A 132 10.76 22.74 10.90
C ARG A 132 9.52 23.63 10.78
N LEU A 133 8.35 23.13 11.16
CA LEU A 133 7.12 23.93 11.10
C LEU A 133 7.12 25.06 12.13
N GLU A 134 7.64 24.82 13.34
CA GLU A 134 7.80 25.84 14.38
C GLU A 134 8.78 26.94 13.94
N ASP A 135 9.93 26.57 13.36
CA ASP A 135 10.88 27.51 12.76
C ASP A 135 10.25 28.37 11.64
N GLN A 136 9.23 27.83 10.98
CA GLN A 136 8.47 28.49 9.92
C GLN A 136 7.20 29.20 10.42
N GLY A 137 7.11 29.44 11.74
CA GLY A 137 6.12 30.29 12.37
C GLY A 137 4.83 29.60 12.80
N LEU A 138 4.79 28.27 12.85
CA LEU A 138 3.70 27.55 13.50
C LEU A 138 3.72 27.85 15.01
N SER A 139 2.65 28.48 15.53
CA SER A 139 2.54 28.74 16.96
C SER A 139 2.33 27.45 17.76
N SER A 140 2.93 27.35 18.95
CA SER A 140 2.76 26.19 19.84
C SER A 140 1.29 25.95 20.22
N SER A 141 0.49 27.02 20.32
CA SER A 141 -0.94 26.91 20.62
C SER A 141 -1.71 26.21 19.48
N LEU A 142 -1.49 26.62 18.23
CA LEU A 142 -2.11 25.98 17.06
C LEU A 142 -1.61 24.55 16.88
N LYS A 143 -0.30 24.32 17.03
CA LYS A 143 0.31 22.98 17.02
C LYS A 143 -0.39 22.07 18.02
N ASN A 144 -0.42 22.43 19.30
CA ASN A 144 -0.97 21.59 20.36
C ASN A 144 -2.44 21.20 20.12
N ARG A 145 -3.29 22.14 19.70
CA ARG A 145 -4.70 21.82 19.39
C ARG A 145 -4.84 20.91 18.17
N SER A 146 -4.03 21.14 17.13
CA SER A 146 -4.05 20.32 15.90
C SER A 146 -3.56 18.90 16.16
N LEU A 147 -2.48 18.75 16.94
CA LEU A 147 -1.98 17.44 17.36
C LEU A 147 -3.00 16.74 18.26
N ALA A 148 -3.60 17.43 19.23
CA ALA A 148 -4.62 16.84 20.10
C ALA A 148 -5.82 16.30 19.31
N TYR A 149 -6.25 17.01 18.26
CA TYR A 149 -7.30 16.51 17.37
C TYR A 149 -6.85 15.33 16.51
N GLY A 150 -5.63 15.37 15.96
CA GLY A 150 -5.06 14.24 15.22
C GLY A 150 -4.94 12.98 16.07
N GLU A 151 -4.54 13.12 17.34
CA GLU A 151 -4.46 12.03 18.32
C GLU A 151 -5.83 11.45 18.65
N LEU A 152 -6.85 12.31 18.77
CA LEU A 152 -8.24 11.87 18.96
C LEU A 152 -8.73 11.00 17.80
N VAL A 153 -8.50 11.44 16.55
CA VAL A 153 -8.86 10.65 15.36
C VAL A 153 -8.03 9.38 15.27
N ALA A 154 -6.72 9.45 15.53
CA ALA A 154 -5.85 8.28 15.54
C ALA A 154 -6.32 7.22 16.55
N LYS A 155 -6.67 7.65 17.77
CA LYS A 155 -7.22 6.76 18.79
C LYS A 155 -8.51 6.08 18.30
N HIS A 156 -9.44 6.86 17.73
CA HIS A 156 -10.70 6.33 17.20
C HIS A 156 -10.47 5.26 16.12
N ILE A 157 -9.51 5.49 15.22
CA ILE A 157 -9.14 4.53 14.18
C ILE A 157 -8.47 3.28 14.76
N LEU A 158 -7.57 3.44 15.73
CA LEU A 158 -6.90 2.32 16.39
C LEU A 158 -7.86 1.47 17.21
N ASP A 159 -8.84 2.08 17.88
CA ASP A 159 -9.90 1.36 18.60
C ASP A 159 -10.74 0.52 17.61
N TRP A 160 -11.07 1.06 16.42
CA TRP A 160 -11.76 0.31 15.37
C TRP A 160 -10.88 -0.79 14.74
N ALA A 161 -9.59 -0.53 14.56
CA ALA A 161 -8.61 -1.49 14.04
C ALA A 161 -8.34 -2.65 15.02
N ASP A 162 -8.52 -2.45 16.33
CA ASP A 162 -8.39 -3.50 17.35
C ASP A 162 -9.45 -4.61 17.20
N GLY A 163 -10.60 -4.28 16.60
CA GLY A 163 -11.70 -5.18 16.33
C GLY A 163 -11.60 -5.97 15.02
N ASP A 164 -10.50 -5.89 14.27
CA ASP A 164 -10.40 -6.43 12.91
C ASP A 164 -9.91 -7.88 12.79
N MET A 165 -9.78 -8.59 13.92
CA MET A 165 -9.24 -9.96 14.05
C MET A 165 -7.72 -10.12 13.86
N TYR A 166 -6.95 -9.06 13.62
CA TYR A 166 -5.51 -9.17 13.42
C TYR A 166 -4.77 -9.74 14.65
N LYS A 167 -5.06 -9.23 15.85
CA LYS A 167 -4.40 -9.70 17.09
C LYS A 167 -4.73 -11.16 17.40
N GLN A 168 -5.97 -11.56 17.18
CA GLN A 168 -6.48 -12.91 17.41
C GLN A 168 -5.81 -13.91 16.48
N THR A 169 -5.63 -13.57 15.20
CA THR A 169 -4.97 -14.46 14.22
C THR A 169 -3.49 -14.69 14.51
N ARG A 170 -2.81 -13.85 15.31
CA ARG A 170 -1.39 -14.04 15.67
C ARG A 170 -1.12 -15.30 16.48
N THR A 171 -2.14 -15.86 17.13
CA THR A 171 -2.04 -17.08 17.95
C THR A 171 -2.72 -18.29 17.30
N TYR A 172 -3.25 -18.14 16.09
CA TYR A 172 -3.87 -19.25 15.36
C TYR A 172 -2.81 -20.27 14.90
N PRO A 173 -3.18 -21.54 14.73
CA PRO A 173 -2.24 -22.57 14.33
C PRO A 173 -1.66 -22.27 12.95
N LYS A 174 -0.38 -22.58 12.77
CA LYS A 174 0.29 -22.47 11.48
C LYS A 174 -0.26 -23.50 10.49
N TYR A 175 -0.04 -23.28 9.20
CA TYR A 175 -0.37 -24.28 8.19
C TYR A 175 0.41 -25.57 8.41
N THR A 176 -0.30 -26.70 8.38
CA THR A 176 0.30 -28.04 8.44
C THR A 176 0.56 -28.52 7.02
N VAL A 177 1.83 -28.73 6.68
CA VAL A 177 2.25 -29.23 5.37
C VAL A 177 1.58 -30.57 5.09
N ARG A 178 0.97 -30.69 3.91
CA ARG A 178 0.26 -31.91 3.51
C ARG A 178 1.10 -32.77 2.57
N SER A 179 0.84 -34.08 2.56
CA SER A 179 1.64 -35.06 1.81
C SER A 179 1.22 -35.20 0.34
N GLU A 180 0.02 -34.75 -0.02
CA GLU A 180 -0.52 -34.80 -1.37
C GLU A 180 0.42 -34.09 -2.36
N THR A 181 0.52 -34.65 -3.58
CA THR A 181 1.44 -34.14 -4.62
C THR A 181 1.16 -32.68 -4.98
N PHE A 182 -0.12 -32.34 -5.12
CA PHE A 182 -0.55 -31.04 -5.62
C PHE A 182 -0.86 -30.02 -4.52
N ALA A 183 -0.65 -30.38 -3.25
CA ALA A 183 -0.77 -29.45 -2.13
C ALA A 183 0.52 -28.63 -1.98
N TRP A 184 0.38 -27.35 -1.66
CA TRP A 184 1.49 -26.45 -1.41
C TRP A 184 2.42 -26.96 -0.30
N LYS A 185 3.72 -26.85 -0.59
CA LYS A 185 4.84 -27.19 0.28
C LYS A 185 5.81 -26.00 0.31
N PRO A 186 6.50 -25.78 1.44
CA PRO A 186 7.61 -24.82 1.48
C PRO A 186 8.65 -25.13 0.41
N THR A 187 9.18 -24.10 -0.22
CA THR A 187 10.13 -24.19 -1.34
C THR A 187 11.55 -23.79 -0.91
N PRO A 188 12.60 -24.29 -1.58
CA PRO A 188 13.95 -23.80 -1.40
C PRO A 188 14.09 -22.29 -1.66
N PRO A 189 15.19 -21.67 -1.19
CA PRO A 189 16.22 -22.22 -0.32
C PRO A 189 15.81 -22.33 1.15
N ASP A 190 14.84 -21.54 1.62
CA ASP A 190 14.59 -21.33 3.05
C ASP A 190 13.52 -22.25 3.65
N TYR A 191 12.65 -22.84 2.82
CA TYR A 191 11.54 -23.68 3.28
C TYR A 191 10.70 -23.00 4.38
N MET A 192 10.47 -21.70 4.21
CA MET A 192 9.72 -20.88 5.18
C MET A 192 8.30 -21.39 5.37
N GLU A 193 7.78 -21.17 6.57
CA GLU A 193 6.39 -21.43 6.88
C GLU A 193 5.45 -20.57 6.02
N GLY A 194 4.26 -21.11 5.77
CA GLY A 194 3.21 -20.44 5.01
C GLY A 194 2.81 -19.10 5.60
N ILE A 195 2.88 -18.04 4.79
CA ILE A 195 2.59 -16.68 5.23
C ILE A 195 1.09 -16.42 5.35
N GLU A 196 0.69 -16.03 6.57
CA GLU A 196 -0.66 -15.58 6.93
C GLU A 196 -1.81 -16.54 6.52
N PRO A 197 -1.81 -17.80 7.02
CA PRO A 197 -2.82 -18.81 6.67
C PRO A 197 -4.26 -18.46 7.05
N HIS A 198 -4.43 -17.45 7.91
CA HIS A 198 -5.72 -17.00 8.41
C HIS A 198 -6.03 -15.56 8.03
N TRP A 199 -5.39 -15.02 6.97
CA TRP A 199 -5.66 -13.64 6.53
C TRP A 199 -7.11 -13.43 6.11
N ASN A 200 -7.81 -14.49 5.71
CA ASN A 200 -9.25 -14.47 5.41
C ASN A 200 -10.16 -14.28 6.64
N LYS A 201 -9.59 -14.24 7.85
CA LYS A 201 -10.33 -13.94 9.09
C LYS A 201 -10.30 -12.45 9.43
N ILE A 202 -9.45 -11.68 8.78
CA ILE A 202 -9.37 -10.24 8.98
C ILE A 202 -10.63 -9.59 8.43
N ARG A 203 -11.17 -8.60 9.16
CA ARG A 203 -12.37 -7.84 8.74
C ARG A 203 -12.05 -7.07 7.44
N PRO A 204 -12.79 -7.29 6.33
CA PRO A 204 -12.66 -6.46 5.13
C PRO A 204 -13.17 -5.04 5.36
N MET A 205 -12.72 -4.11 4.52
CA MET A 205 -13.11 -2.70 4.58
C MET A 205 -14.47 -2.46 3.94
N VAL A 206 -14.69 -3.01 2.75
CA VAL A 206 -15.93 -2.83 1.97
C VAL A 206 -16.50 -4.13 1.43
N LEU A 207 -15.71 -5.19 1.35
CA LEU A 207 -16.25 -6.52 1.01
C LEU A 207 -17.18 -7.02 2.14
N ASP A 208 -18.28 -7.66 1.77
CA ASP A 208 -19.23 -8.29 2.71
C ASP A 208 -18.58 -9.47 3.45
N SER A 209 -17.66 -10.17 2.78
CA SER A 209 -16.88 -11.27 3.32
C SER A 209 -15.59 -11.47 2.51
N ALA A 210 -14.60 -12.14 3.12
CA ALA A 210 -13.34 -12.47 2.43
C ALA A 210 -13.57 -13.28 1.14
N ASN A 211 -14.65 -14.07 1.07
CA ASN A 211 -15.00 -14.91 -0.06
C ASN A 211 -16.13 -14.32 -0.93
N GLN A 212 -16.35 -13.00 -0.95
CA GLN A 212 -17.40 -12.38 -1.76
C GLN A 212 -17.18 -12.59 -3.27
N TYR A 213 -15.93 -12.58 -3.72
CA TYR A 213 -15.54 -12.82 -5.11
C TYR A 213 -14.61 -14.02 -5.22
N PRO A 214 -15.10 -15.24 -4.98
CA PRO A 214 -14.27 -16.42 -5.18
C PRO A 214 -13.97 -16.52 -6.68
N PRO A 215 -12.71 -16.76 -7.07
CA PRO A 215 -12.39 -17.03 -8.47
C PRO A 215 -12.99 -18.37 -8.90
N VAL A 216 -12.94 -18.63 -10.21
CA VAL A 216 -13.23 -19.97 -10.73
C VAL A 216 -12.32 -20.98 -10.02
N PRO A 217 -12.76 -22.22 -9.73
CA PRO A 217 -11.87 -23.21 -9.14
C PRO A 217 -10.59 -23.41 -9.99
N PRO A 218 -9.46 -23.78 -9.37
CA PRO A 218 -8.26 -24.14 -10.11
C PRO A 218 -8.54 -25.27 -11.11
N LEU A 219 -7.76 -25.32 -12.19
CA LEU A 219 -7.78 -26.45 -13.12
C LEU A 219 -7.57 -27.77 -12.38
N GLU A 220 -8.04 -28.87 -12.97
CA GLU A 220 -7.73 -30.20 -12.45
C GLU A 220 -6.22 -30.41 -12.46
N LEU A 221 -5.64 -30.56 -11.27
CA LEU A 221 -4.21 -30.70 -11.08
C LEU A 221 -3.81 -32.15 -11.41
N THR A 222 -3.19 -32.34 -12.57
CA THR A 222 -2.78 -33.66 -13.08
C THR A 222 -1.48 -33.56 -13.88
N MET A 223 -0.67 -34.62 -13.85
CA MET A 223 0.54 -34.73 -14.69
C MET A 223 0.26 -35.47 -16.01
N GLU A 224 -1.01 -35.66 -16.38
CA GLU A 224 -1.39 -36.26 -17.67
C GLU A 224 -0.98 -35.34 -18.83
N GLU A 225 -0.14 -35.87 -19.73
CA GLU A 225 0.31 -35.16 -20.92
C GLU A 225 -0.87 -34.67 -21.77
N GLY A 226 -0.84 -33.40 -22.15
CA GLY A 226 -1.88 -32.76 -22.95
C GLY A 226 -3.07 -32.21 -22.17
N SER A 227 -3.19 -32.50 -20.85
CA SER A 227 -4.15 -31.81 -19.98
C SER A 227 -3.87 -30.30 -19.88
N GLU A 228 -4.90 -29.50 -19.58
CA GLU A 228 -4.75 -28.04 -19.49
C GLU A 228 -3.72 -27.63 -18.42
N PHE A 229 -3.74 -28.27 -17.25
CA PHE A 229 -2.77 -28.00 -16.19
C PHE A 229 -1.34 -28.36 -16.62
N HIS A 230 -1.13 -29.54 -17.23
CA HIS A 230 0.19 -29.94 -17.71
C HIS A 230 0.71 -28.97 -18.79
N ASN A 231 -0.14 -28.48 -19.68
CA ASN A 231 0.25 -27.49 -20.69
C ASN A 231 0.67 -26.16 -20.04
N GLN A 232 -0.02 -25.70 -18.98
CA GLN A 232 0.41 -24.51 -18.24
C GLN A 232 1.71 -24.75 -17.44
N LEU A 233 1.94 -25.96 -16.91
CA LEU A 233 3.21 -26.32 -16.29
C LEU A 233 4.38 -26.27 -17.31
N LEU A 234 4.16 -26.77 -18.53
CA LEU A 234 5.12 -26.67 -19.63
C LEU A 234 5.41 -25.21 -20.02
N GLU A 235 4.38 -24.35 -20.02
CA GLU A 235 4.55 -22.93 -20.25
C GLU A 235 5.44 -22.28 -19.18
N VAL A 236 5.22 -22.59 -17.90
CA VAL A 236 6.09 -22.11 -16.83
C VAL A 236 7.52 -22.63 -17.00
N TYR A 237 7.70 -23.90 -17.36
CA TYR A 237 9.02 -24.48 -17.61
C TYR A 237 9.75 -23.75 -18.75
N GLU A 238 9.06 -23.42 -19.85
CA GLU A 238 9.63 -22.75 -21.02
C GLU A 238 9.95 -21.26 -20.76
N PHE A 239 9.08 -20.53 -20.07
CA PHE A 239 9.19 -19.07 -19.92
C PHE A 239 9.78 -18.62 -18.58
N GLY A 240 9.67 -19.45 -17.53
CA GLY A 240 9.90 -19.10 -16.13
C GLY A 240 11.35 -18.90 -15.71
N SER A 241 12.31 -19.24 -16.57
CA SER A 241 13.73 -18.91 -16.39
C SER A 241 14.10 -17.55 -17.00
N GLY A 242 13.11 -16.77 -17.47
CA GLY A 242 13.31 -15.49 -18.14
C GLY A 242 13.80 -15.67 -19.57
N LYS A 243 12.95 -16.23 -20.44
CA LYS A 243 13.28 -16.58 -21.84
C LYS A 243 13.97 -15.49 -22.66
N THR A 244 13.67 -14.22 -22.39
CA THR A 244 14.28 -13.05 -23.04
C THR A 244 14.77 -12.05 -21.99
N GLU A 245 15.66 -11.13 -22.37
CA GLU A 245 16.10 -10.06 -21.46
C GLU A 245 14.93 -9.16 -21.02
N GLU A 246 13.94 -8.95 -21.89
CA GLU A 246 12.73 -8.20 -21.52
C GLU A 246 11.87 -8.95 -20.50
N HIS A 247 11.69 -10.26 -20.66
CA HIS A 247 11.00 -11.08 -19.65
C HIS A 247 11.72 -11.01 -18.30
N LYS A 248 13.06 -11.02 -18.30
CA LYS A 248 13.85 -10.86 -17.08
C LYS A 248 13.68 -9.48 -16.45
N ALA A 249 13.65 -8.43 -17.27
CA ALA A 249 13.45 -7.06 -16.81
C ALA A 249 12.07 -6.89 -16.18
N ILE A 250 11.01 -7.37 -16.84
CA ILE A 250 9.63 -7.34 -16.35
C ILE A 250 9.50 -8.12 -15.04
N ALA A 251 10.00 -9.36 -14.99
CA ALA A 251 9.91 -10.20 -13.79
C ALA A 251 10.63 -9.56 -12.59
N LYS A 252 11.81 -8.97 -12.79
CA LYS A 252 12.56 -8.32 -11.72
C LYS A 252 11.90 -7.04 -11.23
N PHE A 253 11.36 -6.23 -12.16
CA PHE A 253 10.68 -4.98 -11.86
C PHE A 253 9.47 -5.21 -10.95
N TRP A 254 8.70 -6.25 -11.22
CA TRP A 254 7.50 -6.58 -10.45
C TRP A 254 7.73 -7.66 -9.39
N ASP A 255 8.98 -8.03 -9.03
CA ASP A 255 9.21 -9.13 -8.08
C ASP A 255 8.63 -8.80 -6.70
N CYS A 256 8.95 -7.60 -6.18
CA CYS A 256 8.38 -7.03 -4.96
C CYS A 256 8.35 -8.02 -3.77
N ASN A 257 9.32 -8.93 -3.70
CA ASN A 257 9.38 -9.99 -2.70
C ASN A 257 10.35 -9.59 -1.57
N PRO A 258 9.86 -9.27 -0.35
CA PRO A 258 10.71 -8.89 0.78
C PRO A 258 11.51 -10.07 1.37
N TYR A 259 11.27 -11.30 0.90
CA TYR A 259 11.88 -12.53 1.43
C TYR A 259 13.06 -13.03 0.60
N VAL A 260 13.51 -12.30 -0.41
CA VAL A 260 14.62 -12.75 -1.26
C VAL A 260 15.88 -12.89 -0.42
N SER A 261 16.36 -14.13 -0.28
CA SER A 261 17.51 -14.48 0.55
C SER A 261 18.66 -15.00 -0.30
N HIS A 262 19.88 -14.75 0.17
CA HIS A 262 21.10 -15.21 -0.47
C HIS A 262 21.92 -15.97 0.54
N HIS A 263 22.34 -17.18 0.15
CA HIS A 263 23.16 -18.06 0.97
C HIS A 263 24.57 -18.12 0.38
N ARG A 264 25.58 -17.66 1.14
CA ARG A 264 27.01 -17.80 0.79
C ARG A 264 27.76 -18.41 1.96
N GLY A 265 28.01 -19.73 1.90
CA GLY A 265 28.58 -20.47 3.02
C GLY A 265 27.62 -20.47 4.21
N HIS A 266 28.07 -20.00 5.38
CA HIS A 266 27.23 -19.85 6.59
C HIS A 266 26.50 -18.49 6.68
N ALA A 267 26.74 -17.57 5.74
CA ALA A 267 26.11 -16.26 5.75
C ALA A 267 24.81 -16.26 4.95
N MET A 268 23.73 -15.81 5.59
CA MET A 268 22.45 -15.49 4.97
C MET A 268 22.29 -13.98 4.96
N PHE A 269 21.95 -13.40 3.80
CA PHE A 269 21.60 -11.99 3.70
C PHE A 269 20.37 -11.80 2.81
N ALA A 270 19.48 -10.87 3.17
CA ALA A 270 18.27 -10.57 2.42
C ALA A 270 18.46 -9.35 1.51
N THR A 271 17.80 -9.35 0.35
CA THR A 271 17.67 -8.15 -0.48
C THR A 271 16.46 -7.34 -0.02
N LYS A 272 16.67 -6.08 0.36
CA LYS A 272 15.56 -5.19 0.70
C LYS A 272 14.78 -4.83 -0.57
N LYS A 273 13.48 -5.09 -0.55
CA LYS A 273 12.54 -4.75 -1.62
C LYS A 273 11.24 -4.26 -1.01
N ILE A 274 10.52 -3.41 -1.74
CA ILE A 274 9.13 -3.07 -1.42
C ILE A 274 8.23 -4.28 -1.64
N THR A 275 7.09 -4.27 -0.95
CA THR A 275 6.00 -5.21 -1.23
C THR A 275 5.16 -4.70 -2.41
N PRO A 276 4.32 -5.54 -3.03
CA PRO A 276 3.49 -5.10 -4.15
C PRO A 276 2.52 -3.98 -3.76
N GLY A 277 2.03 -4.00 -2.51
CA GLY A 277 1.24 -2.88 -1.97
C GLY A 277 2.04 -1.58 -1.90
N GLY A 278 3.30 -1.64 -1.46
CA GLY A 278 4.20 -0.49 -1.43
C GLY A 278 4.51 0.07 -2.82
N HIS A 279 4.68 -0.79 -3.83
CA HIS A 279 4.84 -0.40 -5.23
C HIS A 279 3.64 0.40 -5.71
N TRP A 280 2.42 -0.11 -5.52
CA TRP A 280 1.21 0.61 -5.90
C TRP A 280 1.01 1.91 -5.11
N MET A 281 1.42 2.00 -3.84
CA MET A 281 1.47 3.28 -3.11
C MET A 281 2.46 4.26 -3.74
N GLY A 282 3.62 3.78 -4.22
CA GLY A 282 4.55 4.60 -5.00
C GLY A 282 3.94 5.10 -6.31
N ILE A 283 3.18 4.26 -7.03
CA ILE A 283 2.44 4.67 -8.24
C ILE A 283 1.40 5.75 -7.91
N VAL A 284 0.71 5.67 -6.76
CA VAL A 284 -0.19 6.76 -6.31
C VAL A 284 0.56 8.08 -6.14
N ALA A 285 1.76 8.07 -5.55
CA ALA A 285 2.58 9.28 -5.42
C ALA A 285 2.94 9.88 -6.78
N ILE A 286 3.35 9.04 -7.74
CA ILE A 286 3.66 9.44 -9.12
C ILE A 286 2.43 10.05 -9.80
N ALA A 287 1.28 9.38 -9.73
CA ALA A 287 0.04 9.85 -10.32
C ALA A 287 -0.41 11.19 -9.71
N SER A 288 -0.36 11.30 -8.38
CA SER A 288 -0.74 12.52 -7.65
C SER A 288 0.14 13.71 -8.07
N ARG A 289 1.46 13.52 -8.18
CA ARG A 289 2.38 14.55 -8.70
C ARG A 289 2.07 14.92 -10.15
N LYS A 290 1.87 13.93 -11.01
CA LYS A 290 1.58 14.16 -12.44
C LYS A 290 0.25 14.88 -12.66
N ALA A 291 -0.76 14.57 -11.86
CA ALA A 291 -2.07 15.22 -11.88
C ALA A 291 -2.07 16.61 -11.23
N ASN A 292 -0.96 17.04 -10.60
CA ASN A 292 -0.89 18.23 -9.75
C ASN A 292 -1.99 18.23 -8.67
N SER A 293 -2.26 17.05 -8.11
CA SER A 293 -3.27 16.87 -7.06
C SER A 293 -2.92 17.71 -5.84
N ASP A 294 -3.93 18.35 -5.25
CA ASP A 294 -3.73 19.03 -3.97
C ASP A 294 -3.56 18.02 -2.80
N PHE A 295 -3.30 18.52 -1.59
CA PHE A 295 -3.06 17.68 -0.42
C PHE A 295 -4.24 16.72 -0.16
N ALA A 296 -5.48 17.22 -0.22
CA ALA A 296 -6.66 16.42 0.06
C ALA A 296 -6.92 15.41 -1.07
N GLU A 297 -6.71 15.81 -2.32
CA GLU A 297 -6.82 14.90 -3.46
C GLU A 297 -5.77 13.77 -3.39
N THR A 298 -4.58 14.08 -2.89
CA THR A 298 -3.50 13.10 -2.69
C THR A 298 -3.87 12.10 -1.59
N VAL A 299 -4.30 12.58 -0.41
CA VAL A 299 -4.74 11.71 0.70
C VAL A 299 -5.93 10.83 0.29
N GLU A 300 -6.88 11.39 -0.47
CA GLU A 300 -8.02 10.64 -1.01
C GLU A 300 -7.57 9.51 -1.94
N ALA A 301 -6.63 9.77 -2.85
CA ALA A 301 -6.08 8.76 -3.76
C ALA A 301 -5.41 7.61 -2.99
N PHE A 302 -4.56 7.93 -2.00
CA PHE A 302 -3.92 6.91 -1.16
C PHE A 302 -4.95 6.12 -0.34
N THR A 303 -5.98 6.77 0.18
CA THR A 303 -7.03 6.12 0.98
C THR A 303 -7.80 5.12 0.14
N ARG A 304 -8.29 5.53 -1.04
CA ARG A 304 -9.03 4.63 -1.95
C ARG A 304 -8.17 3.44 -2.37
N THR A 305 -6.94 3.67 -2.82
CA THR A 305 -6.07 2.61 -3.30
C THR A 305 -5.63 1.67 -2.18
N SER A 306 -5.33 2.18 -0.98
CA SER A 306 -4.96 1.31 0.15
C SER A 306 -6.12 0.43 0.62
N ILE A 307 -7.37 0.90 0.55
CA ILE A 307 -8.55 0.06 0.78
C ILE A 307 -8.66 -1.05 -0.27
N ALA A 308 -8.49 -0.72 -1.56
CA ALA A 308 -8.53 -1.72 -2.63
C ALA A 308 -7.43 -2.78 -2.49
N LEU A 309 -6.22 -2.36 -2.11
CA LEU A 309 -5.12 -3.27 -1.84
C LEU A 309 -5.44 -4.20 -0.67
N PHE A 310 -5.92 -3.66 0.46
CA PHE A 310 -6.20 -4.44 1.67
C PHE A 310 -7.30 -5.50 1.43
N ASP A 311 -8.42 -5.10 0.83
CA ASP A 311 -9.51 -6.03 0.50
C ASP A 311 -9.11 -7.03 -0.60
N GLY A 312 -8.27 -6.60 -1.55
CA GLY A 312 -7.67 -7.48 -2.55
C GLY A 312 -6.77 -8.56 -1.94
N PHE A 313 -5.96 -8.21 -0.94
CA PHE A 313 -5.15 -9.16 -0.19
C PHE A 313 -6.00 -10.16 0.60
N ILE A 314 -7.07 -9.70 1.27
CA ILE A 314 -8.00 -10.58 2.00
C ILE A 314 -8.65 -11.58 1.03
N SER A 315 -9.19 -11.10 -0.09
CA SER A 315 -9.84 -11.93 -1.12
C SER A 315 -8.87 -12.95 -1.75
N CYS A 316 -7.65 -12.53 -2.07
CA CYS A 316 -6.64 -13.43 -2.63
C CYS A 316 -6.17 -14.49 -1.63
N TRP A 317 -5.88 -14.10 -0.38
CA TRP A 317 -5.39 -15.04 0.63
C TRP A 317 -6.46 -16.06 1.04
N ASP A 318 -7.74 -15.67 0.99
CA ASP A 318 -8.83 -16.61 1.18
C ASP A 318 -8.80 -17.76 0.14
N GLU A 319 -8.54 -17.45 -1.13
CA GLU A 319 -8.40 -18.47 -2.17
C GLU A 319 -7.10 -19.28 -2.02
N LYS A 320 -5.97 -18.64 -1.73
CA LYS A 320 -4.68 -19.32 -1.54
C LYS A 320 -4.75 -20.42 -0.48
N TRP A 321 -5.38 -20.11 0.64
CA TRP A 321 -5.50 -21.04 1.76
C TRP A 321 -6.71 -21.97 1.67
N ARG A 322 -7.59 -21.77 0.69
CA ARG A 322 -8.68 -22.70 0.32
C ARG A 322 -8.21 -23.76 -0.66
N SER A 323 -7.55 -23.36 -1.75
CA SER A 323 -7.12 -24.25 -2.82
C SER A 323 -5.80 -24.96 -2.52
N ILE A 324 -4.86 -24.27 -1.85
CA ILE A 324 -3.58 -24.81 -1.40
C ILE A 324 -2.79 -25.40 -2.58
N VAL A 325 -2.84 -24.75 -3.75
CA VAL A 325 -2.17 -25.23 -4.97
C VAL A 325 -0.65 -25.16 -4.83
N VAL A 326 0.02 -26.23 -5.27
CA VAL A 326 1.48 -26.36 -5.32
C VAL A 326 2.14 -25.38 -6.30
N ARG A 327 3.36 -24.92 -5.98
CA ARG A 327 4.15 -24.01 -6.83
C ARG A 327 4.81 -24.75 -8.00
N PRO A 328 5.04 -24.07 -9.15
CA PRO A 328 5.57 -24.72 -10.34
C PRO A 328 6.90 -25.45 -10.12
N GLU A 329 7.86 -24.81 -9.44
CA GLU A 329 9.19 -25.40 -9.20
C GLU A 329 9.13 -26.76 -8.51
N THR A 330 8.12 -27.00 -7.66
CA THR A 330 7.99 -28.27 -6.94
C THR A 330 7.65 -29.40 -7.90
N LEU A 331 6.76 -29.15 -8.87
CA LEU A 331 6.37 -30.16 -9.85
C LEU A 331 7.42 -30.32 -10.95
N ILE A 332 7.99 -29.21 -11.44
CA ILE A 332 9.05 -29.24 -12.46
C ILE A 332 10.23 -30.03 -11.93
N ASN A 333 10.72 -29.70 -10.73
CA ASN A 333 11.90 -30.36 -10.18
C ASN A 333 11.64 -31.82 -9.85
N GLN A 334 10.41 -32.19 -9.47
CA GLN A 334 10.10 -33.57 -9.10
C GLN A 334 9.84 -34.49 -10.31
N TYR A 335 9.28 -33.97 -11.40
CA TYR A 335 8.73 -34.80 -12.48
C TYR A 335 9.27 -34.49 -13.88
N MET A 336 9.99 -33.38 -14.07
CA MET A 336 10.42 -32.91 -15.39
C MET A 336 11.92 -32.67 -15.47
N ASP A 337 12.45 -31.78 -14.64
CA ASP A 337 13.86 -31.34 -14.65
C ASP A 337 14.30 -30.92 -13.24
N GLU A 338 15.05 -31.79 -12.57
CA GLU A 338 15.57 -31.57 -11.21
C GLU A 338 16.52 -30.36 -11.09
N GLU A 339 17.13 -29.91 -12.20
CA GLU A 339 18.08 -28.78 -12.22
C GLU A 339 17.41 -27.44 -12.56
N TRP A 340 16.13 -27.45 -12.95
CA TRP A 340 15.41 -26.24 -13.28
C TRP A 340 15.26 -25.32 -12.07
N THR A 341 15.41 -24.02 -12.31
CA THR A 341 15.21 -22.99 -11.29
C THR A 341 14.37 -21.84 -11.85
N PRO A 342 13.38 -21.35 -11.09
CA PRO A 342 12.63 -20.17 -11.49
C PRO A 342 13.54 -18.94 -11.47
N LEU A 343 13.26 -17.97 -12.33
CA LEU A 343 13.99 -16.70 -12.35
C LEU A 343 13.87 -15.94 -11.02
N LEU A 344 12.68 -15.99 -10.40
CA LEU A 344 12.40 -15.38 -9.10
C LEU A 344 12.32 -16.46 -8.02
N GLN A 345 12.84 -16.18 -6.83
CA GLN A 345 12.67 -17.05 -5.68
C GLN A 345 11.17 -17.15 -5.32
N THR A 346 10.67 -18.40 -5.21
CA THR A 346 9.26 -18.64 -4.93
C THR A 346 8.84 -18.09 -3.57
N PRO A 347 7.79 -17.25 -3.51
CA PRO A 347 7.29 -16.73 -2.25
C PRO A 347 6.64 -17.84 -1.38
N PRO A 348 6.78 -17.77 -0.04
CA PRO A 348 6.38 -18.85 0.87
C PRO A 348 4.87 -18.87 1.20
N PHE A 349 4.06 -19.08 0.17
CA PHE A 349 2.61 -19.25 0.28
C PHE A 349 2.04 -19.97 -0.95
N PRO A 350 0.83 -20.56 -0.84
CA PRO A 350 0.16 -21.27 -1.93
C PRO A 350 0.02 -20.48 -3.23
N GLU A 351 -0.11 -21.20 -4.33
CA GLU A 351 0.00 -20.66 -5.68
C GLU A 351 -1.28 -19.91 -6.10
N TYR A 352 -2.45 -20.51 -6.03
CA TYR A 352 -3.66 -19.98 -6.67
C TYR A 352 -4.52 -19.11 -5.74
N THR A 353 -4.94 -17.89 -6.10
CA THR A 353 -4.61 -17.08 -7.28
C THR A 353 -3.32 -16.26 -7.08
N SER A 354 -2.79 -15.64 -8.14
CA SER A 354 -1.63 -14.75 -8.04
C SER A 354 -1.97 -13.48 -7.25
N GLY A 355 -1.28 -13.26 -6.12
CA GLY A 355 -1.46 -12.07 -5.30
C GLY A 355 -1.12 -10.77 -6.03
N HIS A 356 -0.08 -10.78 -6.88
CA HIS A 356 0.25 -9.64 -7.73
C HIS A 356 -0.89 -9.32 -8.70
N SER A 357 -1.47 -10.34 -9.33
CA SER A 357 -2.56 -10.14 -10.29
C SER A 357 -3.80 -9.52 -9.62
N VAL A 358 -4.21 -10.03 -8.47
CA VAL A 358 -5.39 -9.53 -7.73
C VAL A 358 -5.19 -8.10 -7.28
N ILE A 359 -4.11 -7.81 -6.55
CA ILE A 359 -3.92 -6.49 -5.94
C ILE A 359 -3.59 -5.43 -6.97
N SER A 360 -2.84 -5.78 -8.03
CA SER A 360 -2.50 -4.83 -9.09
C SER A 360 -3.74 -4.42 -9.88
N ARG A 361 -4.61 -5.37 -10.23
CA ARG A 361 -5.86 -5.02 -10.92
C ARG A 361 -6.81 -4.24 -10.03
N ALA A 362 -6.95 -4.59 -8.75
CA ALA A 362 -7.80 -3.84 -7.81
C ALA A 362 -7.33 -2.38 -7.64
N ALA A 363 -6.02 -2.17 -7.48
CA ALA A 363 -5.41 -0.85 -7.41
C ALA A 363 -5.57 -0.07 -8.73
N ALA A 364 -5.33 -0.73 -9.87
CA ALA A 364 -5.46 -0.11 -11.19
C ALA A 364 -6.88 0.34 -11.49
N VAL A 365 -7.90 -0.49 -11.22
CA VAL A 365 -9.32 -0.10 -11.39
C VAL A 365 -9.66 1.13 -10.53
N THR A 366 -9.19 1.13 -9.28
CA THR A 366 -9.42 2.25 -8.34
C THR A 366 -8.74 3.54 -8.82
N LEU A 367 -7.51 3.45 -9.32
CA LEU A 367 -6.78 4.60 -9.85
C LEU A 367 -7.32 5.09 -11.19
N THR A 368 -7.74 4.19 -12.07
CA THR A 368 -8.42 4.53 -13.32
C THR A 368 -9.74 5.25 -13.04
N TYR A 369 -10.50 4.82 -12.03
CA TYR A 369 -11.70 5.56 -11.60
C TYR A 369 -11.36 6.96 -11.10
N TYR A 370 -10.26 7.11 -10.36
CA TYR A 370 -9.92 8.37 -9.69
C TYR A 370 -9.20 9.40 -10.57
N TYR A 371 -8.26 8.95 -11.41
CA TYR A 371 -7.42 9.81 -12.27
C TYR A 371 -7.81 9.75 -13.75
N GLY A 372 -8.76 8.89 -14.10
CA GLY A 372 -9.19 8.67 -15.48
C GLY A 372 -8.44 7.53 -16.17
N ASP A 373 -9.04 7.08 -17.27
CA ASP A 373 -8.46 6.08 -18.16
C ASP A 373 -7.33 6.67 -19.02
N ASN A 374 -6.44 5.81 -19.53
CA ASN A 374 -5.28 6.19 -20.33
C ASN A 374 -4.36 7.23 -19.64
N PHE A 375 -4.30 7.19 -18.31
CA PHE A 375 -3.35 7.98 -17.53
C PHE A 375 -1.94 7.42 -17.72
N ALA A 376 -1.17 8.00 -18.64
CA ALA A 376 0.21 7.59 -18.87
C ALA A 376 1.13 8.04 -17.73
N PHE A 377 2.09 7.23 -17.32
CA PHE A 377 3.08 7.58 -16.29
C PHE A 377 4.40 6.84 -16.49
N ASN A 378 5.47 7.41 -15.92
CA ASN A 378 6.74 6.71 -15.78
C ASN A 378 6.84 6.23 -14.33
N ASP A 379 6.89 4.91 -14.17
CA ASP A 379 7.08 4.26 -12.90
C ASP A 379 8.56 4.26 -12.52
N THR A 380 8.89 5.07 -11.52
CA THR A 380 10.23 5.24 -10.96
C THR A 380 10.38 4.60 -9.57
N THR A 381 9.36 3.88 -9.10
CA THR A 381 9.30 3.35 -7.72
C THR A 381 10.44 2.40 -7.38
N GLU A 382 10.87 1.60 -8.36
CA GLU A 382 11.94 0.61 -8.19
C GLU A 382 13.36 1.18 -8.43
N MET A 383 13.49 2.46 -8.78
CA MET A 383 14.80 3.09 -9.02
C MET A 383 15.69 3.12 -7.78
N GLU A 384 15.09 3.32 -6.60
CA GLU A 384 15.84 3.28 -5.34
C GLU A 384 16.32 1.86 -4.96
N TYR A 385 15.70 0.83 -5.55
CA TYR A 385 16.08 -0.59 -5.41
C TYR A 385 16.97 -1.07 -6.57
N GLY A 386 17.45 -0.16 -7.42
CA GLY A 386 18.45 -0.42 -8.45
C GLY A 386 17.90 -0.91 -9.79
N LEU A 387 16.60 -0.77 -10.04
CA LEU A 387 15.97 -1.12 -11.31
C LEU A 387 15.65 0.14 -12.14
N PRO A 388 15.65 0.05 -13.49
CA PRO A 388 15.32 1.19 -14.33
C PRO A 388 13.83 1.56 -14.22
N GLU A 389 13.49 2.81 -14.56
CA GLU A 389 12.09 3.21 -14.71
C GLU A 389 11.41 2.44 -15.85
N ARG A 390 10.08 2.26 -15.75
CA ARG A 390 9.24 1.69 -16.82
C ARG A 390 8.09 2.63 -17.14
N SER A 391 7.73 2.75 -18.42
CA SER A 391 6.65 3.64 -18.87
C SER A 391 5.39 2.85 -19.19
N PHE A 392 4.24 3.36 -18.74
CA PHE A 392 2.93 2.79 -19.01
C PHE A 392 1.99 3.87 -19.53
N ASN A 393 1.07 3.50 -20.41
CA ASN A 393 0.02 4.37 -20.95
C ASN A 393 -1.24 4.37 -20.08
N SER A 394 -1.40 3.40 -19.18
CA SER A 394 -2.50 3.33 -18.22
C SER A 394 -2.13 2.51 -16.97
N PHE A 395 -2.89 2.68 -15.89
CA PHE A 395 -2.76 1.81 -14.71
C PHE A 395 -3.14 0.36 -15.04
N LEU A 396 -4.12 0.15 -15.93
CA LEU A 396 -4.51 -1.19 -16.36
C LEU A 396 -3.38 -1.90 -17.09
N GLU A 397 -2.67 -1.22 -18.00
CA GLU A 397 -1.48 -1.75 -18.67
C GLU A 397 -0.39 -2.14 -17.67
N ALA A 398 -0.09 -1.28 -16.69
CA ALA A 398 0.84 -1.61 -15.61
C ALA A 398 0.40 -2.85 -14.82
N SER A 399 -0.91 -2.99 -14.54
CA SER A 399 -1.44 -4.16 -13.85
C SER A 399 -1.32 -5.46 -14.65
N GLU A 400 -1.45 -5.41 -15.98
CA GLU A 400 -1.27 -6.56 -16.86
C GLU A 400 0.20 -6.98 -16.91
N GLU A 401 1.12 -6.02 -16.99
CA GLU A 401 2.55 -6.31 -16.94
C GLU A 401 2.94 -6.91 -15.59
N ALA A 402 2.40 -6.38 -14.48
CA ALA A 402 2.60 -6.95 -13.14
C ALA A 402 2.07 -8.38 -13.04
N ALA A 403 0.94 -8.69 -13.67
CA ALA A 403 0.35 -10.02 -13.68
C ALA A 403 1.20 -11.01 -14.47
N ILE A 404 1.54 -10.70 -15.73
CA ILE A 404 2.32 -11.60 -16.59
C ILE A 404 3.78 -11.77 -16.12
N SER A 405 4.32 -10.79 -15.39
CA SER A 405 5.65 -10.87 -14.78
C SER A 405 5.85 -12.14 -13.95
N ARG A 406 4.77 -12.70 -13.40
CA ARG A 406 4.82 -13.88 -12.54
C ARG A 406 5.01 -15.19 -13.31
N LEU A 407 4.57 -15.24 -14.57
CA LEU A 407 4.90 -16.32 -15.49
C LEU A 407 6.38 -16.24 -15.85
N TYR A 408 6.86 -15.05 -16.23
CA TYR A 408 8.27 -14.83 -16.57
C TYR A 408 9.21 -15.08 -15.38
N GLY A 409 8.70 -14.88 -14.16
CA GLY A 409 9.40 -15.21 -12.92
C GLY A 409 9.43 -16.70 -12.56
N GLY A 410 8.62 -17.53 -13.23
CA GLY A 410 8.61 -18.99 -13.04
C GLY A 410 7.82 -19.49 -11.83
N ILE A 411 6.94 -18.65 -11.26
CA ILE A 411 6.35 -18.90 -9.92
C ILE A 411 4.82 -18.96 -9.92
N HIS A 412 4.18 -18.72 -11.07
CA HIS A 412 2.74 -18.82 -11.23
C HIS A 412 2.36 -19.45 -12.57
N TYR A 413 1.29 -20.25 -12.55
CA TYR A 413 0.62 -20.76 -13.76
C TYR A 413 -0.29 -19.67 -14.35
N MET A 414 -0.58 -19.74 -15.65
CA MET A 414 -1.48 -18.78 -16.30
C MET A 414 -2.88 -18.72 -15.68
N MET A 415 -3.42 -19.85 -15.21
CA MET A 415 -4.70 -19.87 -14.50
C MET A 415 -4.71 -18.97 -13.26
N ALA A 416 -3.61 -18.91 -12.49
CA ALA A 416 -3.53 -18.08 -11.30
C ALA A 416 -3.38 -16.60 -11.65
N ILE A 417 -2.77 -16.31 -12.80
CA ILE A 417 -2.56 -14.96 -13.33
C ILE A 417 -3.89 -14.40 -13.84
N GLU A 418 -4.53 -15.08 -14.81
CA GLU A 418 -5.76 -14.63 -15.46
C GLU A 418 -6.93 -14.55 -14.48
N ASN A 419 -7.16 -15.61 -13.69
CA ASN A 419 -8.23 -15.58 -12.70
C ASN A 419 -7.95 -14.62 -11.56
N GLY A 420 -6.67 -14.39 -11.24
CA GLY A 420 -6.25 -13.36 -10.29
C GLY A 420 -6.59 -11.95 -10.79
N VAL A 421 -6.32 -11.66 -12.07
CA VAL A 421 -6.73 -10.39 -12.70
C VAL A 421 -8.24 -10.22 -12.61
N SER A 422 -9.03 -11.20 -13.04
CA SER A 422 -10.50 -11.13 -12.97
C SER A 422 -11.03 -10.99 -11.55
N GLN A 423 -10.39 -11.62 -10.55
CA GLN A 423 -10.74 -11.47 -9.15
C GLN A 423 -10.44 -10.05 -8.64
N GLY A 424 -9.26 -9.51 -8.98
CA GLY A 424 -8.85 -8.15 -8.63
C GLY A 424 -9.75 -7.08 -9.24
N GLU A 425 -10.21 -7.29 -10.48
CA GLU A 425 -11.13 -6.39 -11.16
C GLU A 425 -12.44 -6.23 -10.39
N LYS A 426 -13.07 -7.36 -10.01
CA LYS A 426 -14.30 -7.36 -9.20
C LYS A 426 -14.11 -6.67 -7.85
N VAL A 427 -12.97 -6.89 -7.18
CA VAL A 427 -12.67 -6.21 -5.92
C VAL A 427 -12.53 -4.71 -6.13
N GLY A 428 -11.78 -4.27 -7.14
CA GLY A 428 -11.61 -2.86 -7.46
C GLY A 428 -12.93 -2.17 -7.82
N GLU A 429 -13.76 -2.81 -8.65
CA GLU A 429 -15.09 -2.32 -9.00
C GLU A 429 -16.01 -2.19 -7.78
N HIS A 430 -15.97 -3.16 -6.87
CA HIS A 430 -16.74 -3.11 -5.62
C HIS A 430 -16.30 -1.97 -4.72
N VAL A 431 -14.99 -1.74 -4.59
CA VAL A 431 -14.43 -0.61 -3.82
C VAL A 431 -14.89 0.71 -4.42
N VAL A 432 -14.79 0.87 -5.74
CA VAL A 432 -15.25 2.06 -6.45
C VAL A 432 -16.75 2.31 -6.25
N ALA A 433 -17.57 1.26 -6.34
CA ALA A 433 -19.02 1.35 -6.22
C ALA A 433 -19.50 1.70 -4.81
N ASN A 434 -18.78 1.25 -3.77
CA ASN A 434 -19.20 1.39 -2.37
C ASN A 434 -18.51 2.52 -1.61
N ILE A 435 -17.45 3.13 -2.17
CA ILE A 435 -16.76 4.26 -1.54
C ILE A 435 -17.06 5.58 -2.25
N ARG A 436 -17.77 6.45 -1.53
CA ARG A 436 -18.07 7.83 -1.91
C ARG A 436 -17.35 8.81 -1.00
N THR A 437 -16.33 9.45 -1.55
CA THR A 437 -15.48 10.44 -0.86
C THR A 437 -15.85 11.88 -1.17
N ARG A 438 -16.65 12.14 -2.21
CA ARG A 438 -17.02 13.49 -2.67
C ARG A 438 -18.53 13.65 -2.77
N LYS A 439 -19.02 14.85 -2.44
CA LYS A 439 -20.47 15.18 -2.54
C LYS A 439 -20.98 15.32 -3.97
N ASN A 440 -20.12 15.74 -4.90
CA ASN A 440 -20.45 15.89 -6.32
C ASN A 440 -19.54 14.99 -7.15
N GLU A 441 -20.09 13.93 -7.74
CA GLU A 441 -19.32 12.97 -8.57
C GLU A 441 -18.77 13.60 -9.86
N SER A 442 -19.35 14.70 -10.35
CA SER A 442 -18.92 15.39 -11.59
C SER A 442 -17.54 16.07 -11.49
N LEU A 443 -16.90 16.06 -10.31
CA LEU A 443 -15.54 16.57 -10.10
C LEU A 443 -14.50 15.45 -9.94
N ALA A 444 -14.93 14.17 -9.97
CA ALA A 444 -14.05 13.01 -9.86
C ALA A 444 -13.51 12.51 -11.22
N THR A 445 -14.06 13.02 -12.33
CA THR A 445 -13.55 12.80 -13.69
C THR A 445 -13.03 14.13 -14.22
N LYS A 446 -11.72 14.36 -14.13
CA LYS A 446 -11.03 15.45 -14.83
C LYS A 446 -10.11 14.90 -15.88
#